data_AF-A0A316LDF1-F1
#
_entry.id   AF-A0A316LDF1-F1
#
_cell.length_a   1.000
_cell.length_b   1.000
_cell.length_c   1.000
_cell.angle_alpha   90.00
_cell.angle_beta   90.00
_cell.angle_gamma   90.00
#
_symmetry.space_group_name_H-M   'P 1'
#
loop_
_entity.id
_entity.type
_entity.pdbx_description
1 polymer ?
#
loop_
_entity_poly.entity_id
_entity_poly.type
_entity_poly.pdbx_seq_one_letter_code
_entity_poly.pdbx_strand_id
1 'polypeptide(L)'
;MKILNEKALVRLMKEAYKGGGVKVCRVDWSYLDLLVISTGFWAVSMPMEQAPGKVLGLLGEWLRRLPLIGEAYLLRNKADPERLDPAQKSATELLSRREGCQFAVDLKPTPFYVGNKRALQRRDDRQMLFFTAGLLELVDGFLHTGATDTDGDLAQWQQVDTDITVWICPRVDVDPERAAILAKYNSWLEGARA
;
A
#
# COMPACT_ATOMS: atom_id res chain seq x y z
N MET A 1 -13.76 -3.38 16.01
CA MET A 1 -12.51 -3.68 15.30
C MET A 1 -12.39 -2.72 14.12
N LYS A 2 -11.27 -2.01 13.97
CA LYS A 2 -11.08 -1.04 12.89
C LYS A 2 -10.47 -1.77 11.69
N ILE A 3 -11.14 -1.70 10.55
CA ILE A 3 -10.88 -2.55 9.36
C ILE A 3 -10.35 -1.71 8.19
N LEU A 4 -9.77 -2.39 7.18
CA LEU A 4 -9.46 -1.82 5.87
C LEU A 4 -10.62 -0.94 5.36
N ASN A 5 -10.30 0.27 4.92
CA ASN A 5 -11.30 1.19 4.41
C ASN A 5 -11.72 0.80 2.98
N GLU A 6 -12.79 0.00 2.88
CA GLU A 6 -13.36 -0.45 1.60
C GLU A 6 -13.67 0.71 0.65
N LYS A 7 -14.22 1.82 1.17
CA LYS A 7 -14.58 2.97 0.33
C LYS A 7 -13.35 3.61 -0.30
N ALA A 8 -12.26 3.73 0.47
CA ALA A 8 -10.99 4.23 -0.05
C ALA A 8 -10.41 3.28 -1.10
N LEU A 9 -10.44 1.96 -0.85
CA LEU A 9 -9.94 0.96 -1.81
C LEU A 9 -10.71 1.01 -3.14
N VAL A 10 -12.05 1.02 -3.10
CA VAL A 10 -12.90 1.13 -4.29
C VAL A 10 -12.61 2.41 -5.08
N ARG A 11 -12.43 3.54 -4.38
CA ARG A 11 -12.07 4.81 -5.01
C ARG A 11 -10.72 4.70 -5.73
N LEU A 12 -9.69 4.21 -5.04
CA LEU A 12 -8.33 4.07 -5.58
C LEU A 12 -8.27 3.08 -6.76
N MET A 13 -9.00 1.97 -6.69
CA MET A 13 -9.13 1.04 -7.81
C MET A 13 -9.73 1.73 -9.04
N LYS A 14 -10.81 2.50 -8.87
CA LYS A 14 -11.46 3.22 -9.98
C LYS A 14 -10.55 4.31 -10.57
N GLU A 15 -9.84 5.05 -9.72
CA GLU A 15 -8.85 6.05 -10.14
C GLU A 15 -7.74 5.41 -10.96
N ALA A 16 -7.16 4.31 -10.46
CA ALA A 16 -6.11 3.58 -11.16
C ALA A 16 -6.63 2.95 -12.47
N TYR A 17 -7.82 2.37 -12.48
CA TYR A 17 -8.46 1.80 -13.69
C TYR A 17 -8.63 2.84 -14.80
N LYS A 18 -9.00 4.08 -14.44
CA LYS A 18 -9.10 5.22 -15.39
C LYS A 18 -7.73 5.78 -15.80
N GLY A 19 -6.70 5.56 -14.99
CA GLY A 19 -5.32 6.02 -15.22
C GLY A 19 -4.42 4.91 -15.76
N GLY A 20 -3.33 4.62 -15.04
CA GLY A 20 -2.29 3.67 -15.45
C GLY A 20 -2.66 2.18 -15.39
N GLY A 21 -3.85 1.86 -14.88
CA GLY A 21 -4.36 0.50 -14.71
C GLY A 21 -4.19 -0.08 -13.31
N VAL A 22 -4.96 -1.13 -13.03
CA VAL A 22 -4.90 -1.91 -11.80
C VAL A 22 -4.43 -3.31 -12.15
N LYS A 23 -3.39 -3.79 -11.46
CA LYS A 23 -2.98 -5.19 -11.53
C LYS A 23 -3.74 -5.99 -10.48
N VAL A 24 -4.28 -7.12 -10.87
CA VAL A 24 -5.01 -8.03 -9.98
C VAL A 24 -4.45 -9.42 -10.17
N CYS A 25 -4.13 -10.09 -9.07
CA CYS A 25 -3.64 -11.46 -9.07
C CYS A 25 -4.33 -12.24 -7.96
N ARG A 26 -4.66 -13.50 -8.23
CA ARG A 26 -5.11 -14.43 -7.20
C ARG A 26 -4.09 -15.55 -7.09
N VAL A 27 -3.51 -15.73 -5.91
CA VAL A 27 -2.40 -16.65 -5.69
C VAL A 27 -2.71 -17.56 -4.50
N ASP A 28 -2.23 -18.79 -4.59
CA ASP A 28 -2.05 -19.62 -3.40
C ASP A 28 -0.65 -19.32 -2.85
N TRP A 29 -0.59 -18.75 -1.65
CA TRP A 29 0.64 -18.34 -0.99
C TRP A 29 0.66 -18.87 0.44
N SER A 30 1.62 -19.74 0.76
CA SER A 30 1.74 -20.34 2.09
C SER A 30 0.42 -20.96 2.58
N TYR A 31 -0.28 -21.66 1.67
CA TYR A 31 -1.61 -22.29 1.87
C TYR A 31 -2.80 -21.31 2.03
N LEU A 32 -2.59 -20.02 1.73
CA LEU A 32 -3.65 -19.00 1.74
C LEU A 32 -4.05 -18.62 0.31
N ASP A 33 -5.36 -18.64 0.04
CA ASP A 33 -5.95 -18.09 -1.19
C ASP A 33 -6.05 -16.56 -1.09
N LEU A 34 -5.04 -15.87 -1.63
CA LEU A 34 -4.90 -14.44 -1.55
C LEU A 34 -5.30 -13.74 -2.85
N LEU A 35 -6.08 -12.67 -2.70
CA LEU A 35 -6.29 -11.65 -3.72
C LEU A 35 -5.29 -10.51 -3.50
N VAL A 36 -4.48 -10.23 -4.52
CA VAL A 36 -3.53 -9.11 -4.54
C VAL A 36 -3.99 -8.09 -5.59
N ILE A 37 -4.19 -6.85 -5.15
CA ILE A 37 -4.55 -5.71 -6.00
C ILE A 37 -3.44 -4.68 -5.88
N SER A 38 -2.83 -4.28 -6.99
CA SER A 38 -1.68 -3.37 -6.98
C SER A 38 -1.67 -2.36 -8.11
N THR A 39 -0.92 -1.30 -7.88
CA THR A 39 -0.59 -0.25 -8.83
C THR A 39 0.91 0.05 -8.73
N GLY A 40 1.38 1.14 -9.37
CA GLY A 40 2.76 1.61 -9.18
C GLY A 40 3.05 2.26 -7.82
N PHE A 41 2.04 2.53 -6.98
CA PHE A 41 2.22 3.31 -5.75
C PHE A 41 1.64 2.69 -4.49
N TRP A 42 0.80 1.67 -4.65
CA TRP A 42 0.19 0.95 -3.53
C TRP A 42 -0.19 -0.46 -3.96
N ALA A 43 -0.25 -1.35 -2.97
CA ALA A 43 -0.77 -2.70 -3.12
C ALA A 43 -1.58 -3.10 -1.89
N VAL A 44 -2.52 -4.02 -2.06
CA VAL A 44 -3.25 -4.67 -0.98
C VAL A 44 -3.28 -6.17 -1.25
N SER A 45 -2.95 -6.98 -0.26
CA SER A 45 -3.24 -8.41 -0.24
C SER A 45 -4.28 -8.70 0.82
N MET A 46 -5.20 -9.61 0.52
CA MET A 46 -6.22 -10.07 1.46
C MET A 46 -6.63 -11.50 1.10
N PRO A 47 -7.07 -12.31 2.07
CA PRO A 47 -7.75 -13.56 1.75
C PRO A 47 -8.95 -13.31 0.84
N MET A 48 -9.15 -14.17 -0.16
CA MET A 48 -10.25 -14.04 -1.10
C MET A 48 -11.62 -14.04 -0.38
N GLU A 49 -11.75 -14.81 0.70
CA GLU A 49 -12.97 -14.85 1.53
C GLU A 49 -13.25 -13.54 2.30
N GLN A 50 -12.22 -12.72 2.53
CA GLN A 50 -12.31 -11.43 3.21
C GLN A 50 -12.42 -10.26 2.22
N ALA A 51 -12.40 -10.53 0.91
CA ALA A 51 -12.46 -9.50 -0.11
C ALA A 51 -13.81 -8.76 -0.07
N PRO A 52 -13.83 -7.42 0.05
CA PRO A 52 -15.09 -6.68 0.13
C PRO A 52 -15.96 -6.88 -1.10
N GLY A 53 -17.29 -7.01 -0.90
CA GLY A 53 -18.23 -7.26 -1.99
C GLY A 53 -18.17 -6.22 -3.12
N LYS A 54 -17.90 -4.94 -2.82
CA LYS A 54 -17.72 -3.91 -3.86
C LYS A 54 -16.43 -4.08 -4.65
N VAL A 55 -15.36 -4.57 -4.02
CA VAL A 55 -14.11 -4.91 -4.73
C VAL A 55 -14.39 -6.06 -5.69
N LEU A 56 -15.03 -7.12 -5.21
CA LEU A 56 -15.43 -8.27 -6.05
C LEU A 56 -16.38 -7.86 -7.18
N GLY A 57 -17.31 -6.96 -6.92
CA GLY A 57 -18.21 -6.39 -7.94
C GLY A 57 -17.47 -5.66 -9.06
N LEU A 58 -16.46 -4.84 -8.72
CA LEU A 58 -15.62 -4.19 -9.72
C LEU A 58 -14.81 -5.20 -10.54
N LEU A 59 -14.22 -6.20 -9.88
CA LEU A 59 -13.48 -7.24 -10.59
C LEU A 59 -14.40 -8.02 -11.52
N GLY A 60 -15.58 -8.42 -11.05
CA GLY A 60 -16.59 -9.11 -11.86
C GLY A 60 -17.05 -8.27 -13.06
N GLU A 61 -17.20 -6.96 -12.90
CA GLU A 61 -17.52 -6.04 -14.00
C GLU A 61 -16.38 -5.94 -15.02
N TRP A 62 -15.15 -5.71 -14.56
CA TRP A 62 -14.00 -5.44 -15.43
C TRP A 62 -13.44 -6.69 -16.11
N LEU A 63 -13.47 -7.85 -15.43
CA LEU A 63 -13.02 -9.14 -15.96
C LEU A 63 -14.14 -9.98 -16.56
N ARG A 64 -15.42 -9.61 -16.35
CA ARG A 64 -16.61 -10.44 -16.65
C ARG A 64 -16.68 -11.76 -15.88
N ARG A 65 -15.82 -11.92 -14.87
CA ARG A 65 -15.74 -13.04 -13.92
C ARG A 65 -14.80 -12.67 -12.77
N LEU A 66 -14.69 -13.52 -11.77
CA LEU A 66 -13.63 -13.40 -10.76
C LEU A 66 -12.33 -14.06 -11.26
N PRO A 67 -11.14 -13.60 -10.82
CA PRO A 67 -9.88 -14.27 -11.12
C PRO A 67 -9.83 -15.66 -10.48
N LEU A 68 -9.28 -16.63 -11.19
CA LEU A 68 -8.98 -17.96 -10.67
C LEU A 68 -7.61 -17.96 -9.99
N ILE A 69 -7.37 -18.94 -9.13
CA ILE A 69 -6.07 -19.13 -8.49
C ILE A 69 -5.01 -19.35 -9.58
N GLY A 70 -3.89 -18.64 -9.47
CA GLY A 70 -2.80 -18.66 -10.44
C GLY A 70 -3.02 -17.74 -11.65
N GLU A 71 -4.02 -16.85 -11.62
CA GLU A 71 -4.22 -15.86 -12.69
C GLU A 71 -3.81 -14.45 -12.26
N ALA A 72 -3.30 -13.68 -13.22
CA ALA A 72 -2.94 -12.29 -13.06
C ALA A 72 -3.40 -11.48 -14.27
N TYR A 73 -3.86 -10.25 -14.04
CA TYR A 73 -4.39 -9.35 -15.07
C TYR A 73 -3.99 -7.90 -14.82
N LEU A 74 -3.78 -7.15 -15.90
CA LEU A 74 -3.79 -5.69 -15.91
C LEU A 74 -5.13 -5.21 -16.46
N LEU A 75 -5.84 -4.42 -15.67
CA LEU A 75 -7.17 -3.88 -15.98
C LEU A 75 -7.08 -2.39 -16.25
N ARG A 76 -7.58 -1.95 -17.41
CA ARG A 76 -7.58 -0.55 -17.84
C ARG A 76 -8.92 -0.16 -18.45
N ASN A 77 -9.33 1.09 -18.23
CA ASN A 77 -10.58 1.62 -18.74
C ASN A 77 -10.60 1.58 -20.28
N LYS A 78 -11.70 1.07 -20.85
CA LYS A 78 -11.90 0.91 -22.30
C LYS A 78 -10.85 0.04 -23.00
N ALA A 79 -10.16 -0.83 -22.26
CA ALA A 79 -9.27 -1.83 -22.80
C ALA A 79 -9.71 -3.21 -22.31
N ASP A 80 -9.47 -4.23 -23.14
CA ASP A 80 -9.68 -5.61 -22.71
C ASP A 80 -8.68 -5.98 -21.59
N PRO A 81 -9.07 -6.85 -20.64
CA PRO A 81 -8.15 -7.36 -19.63
C PRO A 81 -6.92 -8.01 -20.24
N GLU A 82 -5.75 -7.49 -19.89
CA GLU A 82 -4.47 -8.02 -20.36
C GLU A 82 -3.99 -9.06 -19.37
N ARG A 83 -3.82 -10.31 -19.83
CA ARG A 83 -3.29 -11.38 -18.99
C ARG A 83 -1.82 -11.14 -18.71
N LEU A 84 -1.44 -11.17 -17.44
CA LEU A 84 -0.06 -11.10 -16.99
C LEU A 84 0.45 -12.50 -16.73
N ASP A 85 1.76 -12.70 -16.89
CA ASP A 85 2.41 -13.90 -16.37
C ASP A 85 2.34 -13.85 -14.82
N PRO A 86 1.75 -14.85 -14.15
CA PRO A 86 1.69 -14.92 -12.69
C PRO A 86 3.08 -14.93 -12.05
N ALA A 87 4.10 -15.38 -12.77
CA ALA A 87 5.50 -15.31 -12.37
C ALA A 87 6.10 -13.90 -12.51
N GLN A 88 5.34 -12.91 -13.00
CA GLN A 88 5.77 -11.50 -12.93
C GLN A 88 5.98 -11.13 -11.47
N LYS A 89 7.24 -10.82 -11.17
CA LYS A 89 7.84 -10.73 -9.84
C LYS A 89 7.09 -9.84 -8.86
N SER A 90 6.32 -8.84 -9.29
CA SER A 90 5.83 -7.80 -8.38
C SER A 90 4.89 -8.28 -7.25
N ALA A 91 3.98 -9.24 -7.49
CA ALA A 91 3.08 -9.72 -6.43
C ALA A 91 3.78 -10.70 -5.49
N THR A 92 4.46 -11.70 -6.06
CA THR A 92 5.26 -12.68 -5.33
C THR A 92 6.38 -12.04 -4.53
N GLU A 93 7.07 -11.04 -5.09
CA GLU A 93 8.11 -10.28 -4.40
C GLU A 93 7.55 -9.53 -3.20
N LEU A 94 6.41 -8.83 -3.33
CA LEU A 94 5.77 -8.16 -2.19
C LEU A 94 5.42 -9.15 -1.06
N LEU A 95 4.90 -10.33 -1.41
CA LEU A 95 4.58 -11.38 -0.44
C LEU A 95 5.84 -11.97 0.20
N SER A 96 6.91 -12.17 -0.57
CA SER A 96 8.21 -12.61 -0.03
C SER A 96 8.82 -11.57 0.92
N ARG A 97 8.71 -10.27 0.60
CA ARG A 97 9.18 -9.19 1.49
C ARG A 97 8.40 -9.15 2.81
N ARG A 98 7.11 -9.49 2.80
CA ARG A 98 6.28 -9.66 4.02
C ARG A 98 6.84 -10.75 4.94
N GLU A 99 7.20 -11.90 4.39
CA GLU A 99 7.71 -13.03 5.17
C GLU A 99 9.16 -12.85 5.63
N GLY A 100 9.97 -12.13 4.85
CA GLY A 100 11.39 -11.89 5.14
C GLY A 100 11.68 -10.89 6.25
N CYS A 101 10.67 -10.44 7.02
CA CYS A 101 10.80 -9.42 8.08
C CYS A 101 11.47 -8.12 7.60
N GLN A 102 11.30 -7.75 6.32
CA GLN A 102 11.97 -6.56 5.77
C GLN A 102 11.42 -5.24 6.34
N PHE A 103 10.15 -5.23 6.75
CA PHE A 103 9.49 -4.05 7.32
C PHE A 103 9.73 -3.99 8.83
N ALA A 104 10.95 -3.62 9.24
CA ALA A 104 11.38 -3.63 10.64
C ALA A 104 11.35 -2.24 11.32
N VAL A 105 11.17 -1.16 10.54
CA VAL A 105 11.24 0.21 11.06
C VAL A 105 9.84 0.77 11.26
N ASP A 106 9.40 0.91 12.51
CA ASP A 106 8.10 1.48 12.87
C ASP A 106 7.90 2.89 12.29
N LEU A 107 6.68 3.18 11.83
CA LEU A 107 6.23 4.50 11.41
C LEU A 107 5.23 5.08 12.42
N LYS A 108 5.46 6.33 12.81
CA LYS A 108 4.55 7.09 13.69
C LYS A 108 3.81 8.17 12.90
N PRO A 109 2.46 8.16 12.91
CA PRO A 109 1.69 9.21 12.25
C PRO A 109 1.92 10.55 12.94
N THR A 110 2.15 11.58 12.13
CA THR A 110 2.27 12.96 12.63
C THR A 110 0.98 13.75 12.30
N PRO A 111 0.73 14.89 12.95
CA PRO A 111 -0.31 15.83 12.53
C PRO A 111 0.11 16.68 11.31
N PHE A 112 1.28 16.42 10.72
CA PHE A 112 1.90 17.29 9.75
C PHE A 112 1.56 16.91 8.29
N TYR A 113 1.26 17.92 7.48
CA TYR A 113 0.83 17.78 6.08
C TYR A 113 1.55 18.78 5.15
N VAL A 114 1.83 18.35 3.92
CA VAL A 114 2.31 19.20 2.82
C VAL A 114 1.41 18.99 1.61
N GLY A 115 0.57 19.98 1.30
CA GLY A 115 -0.45 19.81 0.27
C GLY A 115 -1.36 18.61 0.59
N ASN A 116 -1.42 17.63 -0.31
CA ASN A 116 -2.18 16.39 -0.12
C ASN A 116 -1.36 15.24 0.48
N LYS A 117 -0.16 15.50 1.02
CA LYS A 117 0.72 14.47 1.58
C LYS A 117 0.78 14.59 3.11
N ARG A 118 0.71 13.47 3.81
CA ARG A 118 0.88 13.38 5.27
C ARG A 118 2.26 12.82 5.59
N ALA A 119 2.92 13.40 6.60
CA ALA A 119 4.19 12.89 7.10
C ALA A 119 3.98 11.80 8.15
N LEU A 120 4.70 10.69 8.01
CA LEU A 120 4.92 9.69 9.04
C LEU A 120 6.41 9.68 9.38
N GLN A 121 6.72 9.58 10.66
CA GLN A 121 8.09 9.59 11.16
C GLN A 121 8.59 8.17 11.38
N ARG A 122 9.76 7.83 10.85
CA ARG A 122 10.48 6.60 11.19
C ARG A 122 10.94 6.61 12.65
N ARG A 123 10.89 5.47 13.34
CA ARG A 123 11.24 5.39 14.76
C ARG A 123 12.76 5.33 15.01
N ASP A 124 13.53 4.81 14.07
CA ASP A 124 14.98 4.57 14.19
C ASP A 124 15.80 5.86 14.05
N ASP A 125 15.65 6.57 12.92
CA ASP A 125 16.44 7.74 12.54
C ASP A 125 15.64 9.05 12.53
N ARG A 126 14.33 8.95 12.80
CA ARG A 126 13.38 10.06 12.85
C ARG A 126 13.17 10.78 11.51
N GLN A 127 13.61 10.18 10.42
CA GLN A 127 13.35 10.69 9.08
C GLN A 127 11.84 10.70 8.81
N MET A 128 11.38 11.75 8.12
CA MET A 128 10.00 11.89 7.69
C MET A 128 9.80 11.25 6.32
N LEU A 129 8.86 10.31 6.24
CA LEU A 129 8.36 9.77 4.98
C LEU A 129 7.00 10.40 4.68
N PHE A 130 6.77 10.77 3.43
CA PHE A 130 5.55 11.45 3.01
C PHE A 130 4.68 10.52 2.20
N PHE A 131 3.39 10.46 2.52
CA PHE A 131 2.45 9.60 1.82
C PHE A 131 1.29 10.42 1.31
N THR A 132 0.76 10.08 0.14
CA THR A 132 -0.47 10.70 -0.35
C THR A 132 -1.59 10.42 0.66
N ALA A 133 -2.23 11.46 1.21
CA ALA A 133 -3.21 11.33 2.28
C ALA A 133 -4.38 10.41 1.88
N GLY A 134 -4.83 10.51 0.63
CA GLY A 134 -5.86 9.64 0.09
C GLY A 134 -5.47 8.16 -0.05
N LEU A 135 -4.17 7.81 0.02
CA LEU A 135 -3.71 6.42 0.14
C LEU A 135 -3.73 5.95 1.59
N LEU A 136 -3.34 6.82 2.55
CA LEU A 136 -3.40 6.48 3.97
C LEU A 136 -4.82 6.26 4.50
N GLU A 137 -5.84 6.80 3.82
CA GLU A 137 -7.24 6.48 4.10
C GLU A 137 -7.53 4.97 4.08
N LEU A 138 -6.78 4.18 3.30
CA LEU A 138 -6.90 2.71 3.27
C LEU A 138 -6.69 2.09 4.64
N VAL A 139 -5.72 2.63 5.38
CA VAL A 139 -5.18 2.08 6.62
C VAL A 139 -5.56 2.92 7.83
N ASP A 140 -6.43 3.93 7.71
CA ASP A 140 -6.77 4.87 8.79
C ASP A 140 -7.21 4.15 10.09
N GLY A 141 -7.90 3.01 9.93
CA GLY A 141 -8.30 2.15 11.04
C GLY A 141 -7.15 1.57 11.88
N PHE A 142 -5.98 1.37 11.27
CA PHE A 142 -4.80 0.72 11.86
C PHE A 142 -3.50 1.44 11.47
N LEU A 143 -3.57 2.76 11.24
CA LEU A 143 -2.45 3.56 10.72
C LEU A 143 -1.19 3.49 11.58
N HIS A 144 -1.35 3.19 12.87
CA HIS A 144 -0.28 3.11 13.87
C HIS A 144 0.53 1.80 13.82
N THR A 145 0.13 0.81 13.00
CA THR A 145 0.85 -0.45 12.80
C THR A 145 1.83 -0.40 11.63
N GLY A 146 2.00 0.78 11.01
CA GLY A 146 2.85 0.96 9.85
C GLY A 146 4.31 0.69 10.16
N ALA A 147 4.99 0.01 9.26
CA ALA A 147 6.43 -0.18 9.27
C ALA A 147 6.99 0.03 7.86
N THR A 148 8.26 0.37 7.73
CA THR A 148 8.96 0.53 6.46
C THR A 148 10.17 -0.39 6.38
N ASP A 149 10.61 -0.68 5.16
CA ASP A 149 11.93 -1.25 4.93
C ASP A 149 13.05 -0.29 5.37
N THR A 150 14.27 -0.81 5.49
CA THR A 150 15.44 -0.04 5.96
C THR A 150 15.72 1.19 5.11
N ASP A 151 15.44 1.10 3.82
CA ASP A 151 15.70 2.14 2.83
C ASP A 151 14.61 3.23 2.85
N GLY A 152 13.42 2.94 3.38
CA GLY A 152 12.32 3.88 3.42
C GLY A 152 11.58 3.99 2.08
N ASP A 153 11.68 2.97 1.22
CA ASP A 153 11.14 2.97 -0.15
C ASP A 153 9.73 2.35 -0.22
N LEU A 154 9.40 1.51 0.75
CA LEU A 154 8.10 0.87 0.83
C LEU A 154 7.66 0.73 2.28
N ALA A 155 6.45 1.20 2.56
CA ALA A 155 5.81 1.00 3.86
C ALA A 155 4.72 -0.06 3.77
N GLN A 156 4.54 -0.81 4.85
CA GLN A 156 3.58 -1.87 5.05
C GLN A 156 2.72 -1.59 6.29
N TRP A 157 1.44 -1.91 6.20
CA TRP A 157 0.52 -2.02 7.34
C TRP A 157 -0.16 -3.37 7.31
N GLN A 158 -0.14 -4.07 8.43
CA GLN A 158 -0.87 -5.31 8.63
C GLN A 158 -2.06 -5.04 9.56
N GLN A 159 -3.23 -5.55 9.17
CA GLN A 159 -4.40 -5.51 10.04
C GLN A 159 -4.32 -6.67 11.04
N VAL A 160 -4.53 -6.37 12.31
CA VAL A 160 -4.47 -7.36 13.40
C VAL A 160 -5.58 -8.41 13.22
N ASP A 161 -5.25 -9.67 13.52
CA ASP A 161 -6.14 -10.84 13.43
C ASP A 161 -6.69 -11.13 12.02
N THR A 162 -6.08 -10.54 10.97
CA THR A 162 -6.39 -10.86 9.58
C THR A 162 -5.12 -11.01 8.75
N ASP A 163 -5.25 -11.59 7.57
CA ASP A 163 -4.18 -11.65 6.56
C ASP A 163 -4.20 -10.46 5.59
N ILE A 164 -4.86 -9.37 5.98
CA ILE A 164 -4.93 -8.15 5.17
C ILE A 164 -3.65 -7.35 5.37
N THR A 165 -2.95 -7.11 4.28
CA THR A 165 -1.73 -6.30 4.25
C THR A 165 -1.85 -5.22 3.19
N VAL A 166 -1.44 -4.00 3.54
CA VAL A 166 -1.42 -2.85 2.63
C VAL A 166 0.01 -2.36 2.51
N TRP A 167 0.47 -2.13 1.28
CA TRP A 167 1.74 -1.47 1.01
C TRP A 167 1.52 -0.14 0.31
N ILE A 168 2.30 0.87 0.68
CA ILE A 168 2.24 2.20 0.09
C ILE A 168 3.68 2.71 -0.10
N CYS A 169 3.99 3.16 -1.32
CA CYS A 169 5.27 3.80 -1.59
C CYS A 169 5.26 5.23 -1.04
N PRO A 170 6.28 5.64 -0.27
CA PRO A 170 6.50 7.03 0.07
C PRO A 170 6.68 7.90 -1.19
N ARG A 171 6.37 9.17 -1.04
CA ARG A 171 6.47 10.21 -2.06
C ARG A 171 7.78 10.98 -1.87
N VAL A 172 8.71 10.79 -2.80
CA VAL A 172 10.00 11.49 -2.84
C VAL A 172 9.91 12.90 -3.46
N ASP A 173 8.80 13.22 -4.12
CA ASP A 173 8.55 14.50 -4.80
C ASP A 173 8.06 15.60 -3.83
N VAL A 174 8.57 15.61 -2.60
CA VAL A 174 8.43 16.79 -1.73
C VAL A 174 9.48 17.79 -2.18
N ASP A 175 9.04 18.99 -2.55
CA ASP A 175 9.91 20.10 -2.95
C ASP A 175 11.11 20.22 -1.99
N PRO A 176 12.37 20.28 -2.49
CA PRO A 176 13.57 20.36 -1.66
C PRO A 176 13.54 21.50 -0.64
N GLU A 177 12.98 22.66 -0.97
CA GLU A 177 12.85 23.78 -0.02
C GLU A 177 11.87 23.43 1.10
N ARG A 178 10.77 22.76 0.75
CA ARG A 178 9.84 22.22 1.75
C ARG A 178 10.56 21.16 2.58
N ALA A 179 11.23 20.18 1.98
CA ALA A 179 11.98 19.15 2.70
C ALA A 179 13.00 19.76 3.69
N ALA A 180 13.70 20.82 3.30
CA ALA A 180 14.64 21.55 4.17
C ALA A 180 13.96 22.28 5.34
N ILE A 181 12.78 22.87 5.11
CA ILE A 181 11.95 23.43 6.19
C ILE A 181 11.52 22.32 7.15
N LEU A 182 11.18 21.14 6.64
CA LEU A 182 10.70 19.99 7.41
C LEU A 182 11.78 19.37 8.29
N ALA A 183 13.02 19.34 7.82
CA ALA A 183 14.17 18.94 8.61
C ALA A 183 14.33 19.77 9.89
N LYS A 184 13.89 21.04 9.89
CA LYS A 184 13.95 21.93 11.08
C LYS A 184 12.90 21.59 12.14
N TYR A 185 11.80 20.96 11.76
CA TYR A 185 10.77 20.46 12.68
C TYR A 185 11.09 19.07 13.25
N ASN A 186 12.28 18.54 12.97
CA ASN A 186 12.83 17.38 13.66
C ASN A 186 13.29 17.79 15.08
N SER A 187 12.35 18.26 15.90
CA SER A 187 12.57 18.90 17.20
C SER A 187 13.07 17.97 18.31
N TRP A 188 13.62 16.81 17.95
CA TRP A 188 14.14 15.82 18.90
C TRP A 188 15.66 15.61 18.77
N LEU A 189 16.32 16.27 17.81
CA LEU A 189 17.77 16.21 17.63
C LEU A 189 18.54 17.41 18.23
N GLU A 190 17.96 18.12 19.21
CA GLU A 190 18.78 18.93 20.12
C GLU A 190 19.16 18.07 21.33
N GLY A 191 20.31 17.40 21.27
CA GLY A 191 20.84 16.71 22.44
C GLY A 191 21.85 15.57 22.25
N ALA A 192 22.31 15.24 21.05
CA ALA A 192 23.33 14.20 20.88
C ALA A 192 24.28 14.51 19.73
N ARG A 193 25.20 15.45 19.96
CA ARG A 193 26.54 15.54 19.38
C ARG A 193 27.27 16.70 20.07
N ALA A 194 27.70 16.42 21.30
CA ALA A 194 28.94 16.99 21.84
C ALA A 194 30.02 15.92 21.63
#